data_AF-A0A8T7D1V6-F1
#
_entry.id   AF-A0A8T7D1V6-F1
#
_cell.length_a   1.000
_cell.length_b   1.000
_cell.length_c   1.000
_cell.angle_alpha   90.00
_cell.angle_beta   90.00
_cell.angle_gamma   90.00
#
_symmetry.space_group_name_H-M   'P 1'
#
loop_
_entity.id
_entity.type
_entity.pdbx_description
1 polymer ?
#
loop_
_entity_poly.entity_id
_entity_poly.type
_entity_poly.pdbx_seq_one_letter_code
_entity_poly.pdbx_strand_id
1 'polypeptide(L)'
;MSKPTDEEMEIALKMAAQMRDENVDPFFIAKALLSHNYRMKYLEEILHVADRYINHGMSEHEKTLLIRTIEKAKDAESYTANRERDSFGLE
;
A
#
# COMPACT_ATOMS: atom_id res chain seq x y z
N MET A 1 -18.74 -8.57 -0.72
CA MET A 1 -18.96 -7.12 -0.53
C MET A 1 -18.40 -6.38 -1.73
N SER A 2 -18.98 -5.24 -2.11
CA SER A 2 -18.48 -4.39 -3.20
C SER A 2 -17.23 -3.58 -2.77
N LYS A 3 -16.39 -3.20 -3.74
CA LYS A 3 -15.32 -2.22 -3.52
C LYS A 3 -15.97 -0.88 -3.10
N PRO A 4 -15.45 -0.18 -2.08
CA PRO A 4 -15.91 1.15 -1.74
C PRO A 4 -15.76 2.11 -2.93
N THR A 5 -16.62 3.11 -3.02
CA THR A 5 -16.40 4.24 -3.92
C THR A 5 -15.17 5.04 -3.48
N ASP A 6 -14.64 5.88 -4.36
CA ASP A 6 -13.50 6.75 -4.02
C ASP A 6 -13.86 7.69 -2.85
N GLU A 7 -15.10 8.18 -2.81
CA GLU A 7 -15.61 9.01 -1.71
C GLU A 7 -15.70 8.23 -0.39
N GLU A 8 -16.26 7.01 -0.41
CA GLU A 8 -16.33 6.14 0.77
C GLU A 8 -14.94 5.80 1.30
N MET A 9 -14.01 5.50 0.40
CA MET A 9 -12.62 5.22 0.75
C MET A 9 -11.93 6.45 1.35
N GLU A 10 -12.12 7.64 0.75
CA GLU A 10 -11.53 8.87 1.26
C GLU A 10 -12.02 9.19 2.69
N ILE A 11 -13.33 9.04 2.93
CA ILE A 11 -13.91 9.22 4.26
C ILE A 11 -13.32 8.22 5.26
N ALA A 12 -13.24 6.93 4.88
CA ALA A 12 -12.69 5.89 5.74
C ALA A 12 -11.21 6.16 6.10
N LEU A 13 -10.42 6.63 5.14
CA LEU A 13 -9.00 6.97 5.36
C LEU A 13 -8.83 8.19 6.27
N LYS A 14 -9.67 9.21 6.12
CA LYS A 14 -9.68 10.38 7.01
C LYS A 14 -10.00 9.97 8.45
N MET A 15 -11.03 9.13 8.63
CA MET A 15 -11.39 8.62 9.95
C MET A 15 -10.27 7.76 10.56
N ALA A 16 -9.64 6.88 9.78
CA ALA A 16 -8.52 6.09 10.25
C ALA A 16 -7.32 6.96 10.66
N ALA A 17 -7.02 8.02 9.92
CA ALA A 17 -5.98 8.97 10.30
C ALA A 17 -6.30 9.61 11.66
N GLN A 18 -7.52 10.11 11.84
CA GLN A 18 -7.97 10.68 13.10
C GLN A 18 -7.90 9.66 14.26
N MET A 19 -8.35 8.42 14.05
CA MET A 19 -8.29 7.38 15.08
C MET A 19 -6.88 7.10 15.57
N ARG A 20 -5.91 7.10 14.65
CA ARG A 20 -4.50 6.92 14.99
C ARG A 20 -3.96 8.14 15.75
N ASP A 21 -4.30 9.35 15.30
CA ASP A 21 -3.77 10.60 15.87
C ASP A 21 -4.35 10.86 17.29
N GLU A 22 -5.60 10.47 17.54
CA GLU A 22 -6.26 10.54 18.85
C GLU A 22 -5.96 9.31 19.75
N ASN A 23 -5.16 8.35 19.26
CA ASN A 23 -4.84 7.09 19.94
C ASN A 23 -6.08 6.25 20.34
N VAL A 24 -7.15 6.32 19.54
CA VAL A 24 -8.41 5.59 19.69
C VAL A 24 -8.52 4.41 18.72
N ASP A 25 -7.40 3.72 18.49
CA ASP A 25 -7.31 2.54 17.63
C ASP A 25 -6.90 1.27 18.43
N PRO A 26 -7.70 0.84 19.43
CA PRO A 26 -7.32 -0.24 20.35
C PRO A 26 -7.19 -1.61 19.67
N PHE A 27 -7.81 -1.77 18.50
CA PHE A 27 -7.80 -3.01 17.72
C PHE A 27 -7.00 -2.88 16.42
N PHE A 28 -6.22 -1.81 16.26
CA PHE A 28 -5.35 -1.58 15.10
C PHE A 28 -6.07 -1.55 13.75
N ILE A 29 -7.37 -1.23 13.73
CA ILE A 29 -8.18 -1.15 12.51
C ILE A 29 -7.71 0.01 11.65
N ALA A 30 -7.48 1.17 12.26
CA ALA A 30 -7.00 2.33 11.53
C ALA A 30 -5.57 2.12 11.02
N LYS A 31 -4.68 1.56 11.86
CA LYS A 31 -3.33 1.17 11.46
C LYS A 31 -3.35 0.20 10.28
N ALA A 32 -4.16 -0.86 10.34
CA ALA A 32 -4.28 -1.85 9.29
C ALA A 32 -4.81 -1.23 7.99
N LEU A 33 -5.89 -0.45 8.06
CA LEU A 33 -6.49 0.19 6.89
C LEU A 33 -5.51 1.15 6.20
N LEU A 34 -4.84 2.00 6.96
CA LEU A 34 -3.86 2.95 6.42
C LEU A 34 -2.65 2.23 5.80
N SER A 35 -2.14 1.20 6.47
CA SER A 35 -1.03 0.37 5.98
C SER A 35 -1.41 -0.35 4.68
N HIS A 36 -2.59 -0.98 4.64
CA HIS A 36 -3.08 -1.66 3.45
C HIS A 36 -3.32 -0.68 2.31
N ASN A 37 -3.96 0.47 2.55
CA ASN A 37 -4.18 1.47 1.51
C ASN A 37 -2.88 2.00 0.91
N TYR A 38 -1.85 2.22 1.74
CA TYR A 38 -0.53 2.61 1.25
C TYR A 38 0.08 1.54 0.34
N ARG A 39 0.06 0.27 0.77
CA ARG A 39 0.61 -0.86 0.01
C ARG A 39 -0.18 -1.16 -1.27
N MET A 40 -1.51 -1.00 -1.23
CA MET A 40 -2.41 -1.32 -2.33
C MET A 40 -2.07 -0.54 -3.60
N LYS A 41 -1.69 0.74 -3.47
CA LYS A 41 -1.32 1.59 -4.61
C LYS A 41 -0.17 1.00 -5.43
N TYR A 42 0.84 0.43 -4.76
CA TYR A 42 1.96 -0.22 -5.44
C TYR A 42 1.56 -1.53 -6.10
N LEU A 43 0.65 -2.30 -5.48
CA LEU A 43 0.13 -3.54 -6.06
C LEU A 43 -0.75 -3.27 -7.29
N GLU A 44 -1.56 -2.21 -7.27
CA GLU A 44 -2.32 -1.76 -8.44
C GLU A 44 -1.38 -1.30 -9.58
N GLU A 45 -0.28 -0.61 -9.27
CA GLU A 45 0.74 -0.26 -10.27
C GLU A 45 1.42 -1.50 -10.88
N ILE A 46 1.78 -2.49 -10.05
CA ILE A 46 2.31 -3.78 -10.53
C ILE A 46 1.32 -4.45 -11.46
N LEU A 47 0.05 -4.53 -11.08
CA LEU A 47 -0.99 -5.16 -11.89
C LEU A 47 -1.10 -4.47 -13.26
N HIS A 48 -1.09 -3.14 -13.29
CA HIS A 48 -1.15 -2.39 -14.53
C HIS A 48 0.05 -2.65 -15.44
N VAL A 49 1.28 -2.62 -14.89
CA VAL A 49 2.50 -2.86 -15.68
C VAL A 49 2.61 -4.33 -16.11
N ALA A 50 2.19 -5.27 -15.26
CA ALA A 50 2.16 -6.69 -15.60
C ALA A 50 1.19 -6.96 -16.76
N ASP A 51 -0.01 -6.37 -16.74
CA ASP A 51 -0.97 -6.49 -17.83
C ASP A 51 -0.40 -5.94 -19.14
N ARG A 52 0.27 -4.77 -19.10
CA ARG A 52 0.97 -4.25 -20.29
C ARG A 52 2.07 -5.18 -20.77
N TYR A 53 2.92 -5.68 -19.88
CA TYR A 53 4.01 -6.60 -20.23
C TYR A 53 3.50 -7.85 -20.97
N ILE A 54 2.41 -8.45 -20.47
CA ILE A 54 1.81 -9.64 -21.08
C ILE A 54 1.16 -9.31 -22.43
N ASN A 55 0.39 -8.22 -22.50
CA ASN A 55 -0.40 -7.88 -23.69
C ASN A 55 0.42 -7.22 -24.82
N HIS A 56 1.62 -6.72 -24.53
CA HIS A 56 2.47 -5.99 -25.50
C HIS A 56 3.72 -6.80 -25.93
N GLY A 57 3.63 -8.13 -25.89
CA GLY A 57 4.66 -9.01 -26.43
C GLY A 57 5.94 -9.10 -25.61
N MET A 58 5.88 -8.77 -24.31
CA MET A 58 6.95 -9.00 -23.35
C MET A 58 8.30 -8.38 -23.74
N SER A 59 8.29 -7.12 -24.18
CA SER A 59 9.53 -6.40 -24.52
C SER A 59 10.46 -6.26 -23.32
N GLU A 60 11.77 -6.18 -23.56
CA GLU A 60 12.76 -5.94 -22.49
C GLU A 60 12.55 -4.59 -21.77
N HIS A 61 11.96 -3.61 -22.45
CA HIS A 61 11.58 -2.33 -21.83
C HIS A 61 10.48 -2.52 -20.77
N GLU A 62 9.38 -3.19 -21.15
CA GLU A 62 8.26 -3.47 -20.22
C GLU A 62 8.70 -4.40 -19.09
N LYS A 63 9.56 -5.38 -19.37
CA LYS A 63 10.17 -6.25 -18.35
C LYS A 63 10.97 -5.44 -17.33
N THR A 64 11.80 -4.51 -17.80
CA THR A 64 12.59 -3.63 -16.92
C THR A 64 11.67 -2.76 -16.06
N LEU A 65 10.61 -2.23 -16.65
CA LEU A 65 9.61 -1.45 -15.92
C LEU A 65 8.92 -2.31 -14.84
N LEU A 66 8.50 -3.52 -15.19
CA LEU A 66 7.87 -4.45 -14.25
C LEU A 66 8.79 -4.78 -13.07
N ILE A 67 10.05 -5.10 -13.33
CA ILE A 67 11.04 -5.37 -12.27
C ILE A 67 11.17 -4.19 -11.32
N ARG A 68 11.34 -2.97 -11.87
CA ARG A 68 11.46 -1.74 -11.06
C ARG A 68 10.22 -1.48 -10.22
N THR A 69 9.02 -1.68 -10.78
CA THR A 69 7.77 -1.49 -10.05
C THR A 69 7.60 -2.54 -8.94
N ILE A 70 8.04 -3.79 -9.16
CA ILE A 70 8.09 -4.82 -8.11
C ILE A 70 9.06 -4.43 -6.99
N GLU A 71 10.25 -3.92 -7.32
CA GLU A 71 11.22 -3.44 -6.34
C GLU A 71 10.64 -2.31 -5.48
N LYS A 72 9.98 -1.32 -6.08
CA LYS A 72 9.30 -0.25 -5.34
C LYS A 72 8.27 -0.78 -4.35
N ALA A 73 7.48 -1.77 -4.74
CA ALA A 73 6.48 -2.36 -3.84
C ALA A 73 7.13 -3.11 -2.67
N LYS A 74 8.25 -3.82 -2.91
CA LYS A 74 9.03 -4.48 -1.86
C LYS A 74 9.66 -3.48 -0.89
N ASP A 75 10.15 -2.36 -1.39
CA ASP A 75 10.69 -1.28 -0.57
C ASP A 75 9.59 -0.64 0.28
N ALA A 76 8.41 -0.41 -0.30
CA ALA A 76 7.24 0.08 0.42
C ALA A 76 6.79 -0.88 1.53
N GLU A 77 6.80 -2.19 1.27
CA GLU A 77 6.49 -3.22 2.27
C GLU A 77 7.52 -3.24 3.39
N SER A 78 8.81 -3.23 3.04
CA SER A 78 9.92 -3.17 4.00
C SER A 78 9.86 -1.92 4.87
N TYR A 79 9.51 -0.76 4.30
CA TYR A 79 9.31 0.49 5.02
C TYR A 79 8.17 0.38 6.05
N THR A 80 7.03 -0.20 5.65
CA THR A 80 5.91 -0.42 6.57
C THR A 80 6.24 -1.42 7.68
N ALA A 81 7.03 -2.46 7.39
CA ALA A 81 7.46 -3.44 8.38
C ALA A 81 8.54 -2.89 9.35
N ASN A 82 9.42 -2.00 8.87
CA ASN A 82 10.50 -1.46 9.70
C ASN A 82 10.03 -0.31 10.61
N ARG A 83 9.04 0.49 10.18
CA ARG A 83 8.36 1.47 11.06
C ARG A 83 7.74 0.82 12.30
N GLU A 84 7.36 -0.46 12.24
CA GLU A 84 6.89 -1.19 13.43
C GLU A 84 8.03 -1.53 14.40
N ARG A 85 9.27 -1.73 13.92
CA ARG A 85 10.42 -2.00 14.77
C ARG A 85 10.90 -0.75 15.50
N ASP A 86 10.89 0.40 14.84
CA ASP A 86 11.33 1.67 15.44
C ASP A 86 10.31 2.24 16.44
N SER A 87 9.08 1.73 16.49
CA SER A 87 8.05 2.13 17.47
C SER A 87 8.08 1.30 18.77
N PHE A 88 8.93 0.28 18.86
CA PHE A 88 9.23 -0.38 20.13
C PHE A 88 10.38 0.37 20.80
N GLY A 89 10.03 1.16 21.81
CA GLY A 89 10.88 2.18 22.44
C GLY A 89 12.26 1.71 22.87
N LEU A 90 13.23 2.62 22.74
CA LEU A 90 14.40 2.65 23.59
C LEU A 90 13.98 3.34 24.90
N GLU A 91 14.03 2.59 26.00
CA GLU A 91 14.01 3.11 27.37
C GLU A 91 15.17 4.08 27.63
#